data_AF-C7MR44-F1
#
_entry.id   AF-C7MR44-F1
#
_cell.length_a   1.000
_cell.length_b   1.000
_cell.length_c   1.000
_cell.angle_alpha   90.00
_cell.angle_beta   90.00
_cell.angle_gamma   90.00
#
_symmetry.space_group_name_H-M   'P 1'
#
loop_
_entity.id
_entity.type
_entity.pdbx_description
1 polymer ?
#
loop_
_entity_poly.entity_id
_entity_poly.type
_entity_poly.pdbx_seq_one_letter_code
_entity_poly.pdbx_strand_id
1 'polypeptide(L)'
;MYDEPTAAVRYKEIMGLARKAAEDLRDWERKRIVELESKIAEADRRLDAAAEQETAVQERALRWWRMACDNVDRLSWLEPGEQPSPINSARGDQVDHYVDGLRSAYRNLTEAVANLGWRARR
;
A
#
# COMPACT_ATOMS: atom_id res chain seq x y z
N MET A 1 -52.70 -9.37 -47.91
CA MET A 1 -52.57 -10.57 -47.08
C MET A 1 -51.06 -10.82 -46.96
N TYR A 2 -50.46 -10.52 -45.82
CA TYR A 2 -49.01 -10.74 -45.64
C TYR A 2 -48.76 -12.25 -45.64
N ASP A 3 -47.92 -12.70 -46.56
CA ASP A 3 -47.48 -14.08 -46.62
C ASP A 3 -46.65 -14.35 -45.36
N GLU A 4 -47.16 -15.20 -44.47
CA GLU A 4 -46.46 -15.52 -43.23
C GLU A 4 -45.16 -16.27 -43.58
N PRO A 5 -44.00 -15.83 -43.05
CA PRO A 5 -42.74 -16.48 -43.36
C PRO A 5 -42.82 -17.95 -42.95
N THR A 6 -42.48 -18.84 -43.89
CA THR A 6 -42.51 -20.30 -43.69
C THR A 6 -41.70 -20.67 -42.45
N ALA A 7 -42.08 -21.74 -41.74
CA ALA A 7 -41.39 -22.19 -40.52
C ALA A 7 -39.86 -22.33 -40.70
N ALA A 8 -39.40 -22.72 -41.89
CA ALA A 8 -37.97 -22.80 -42.23
C ALA A 8 -37.26 -21.43 -42.23
N VAL A 9 -37.93 -20.36 -42.66
CA VAL A 9 -37.41 -18.99 -42.65
C VAL A 9 -37.26 -18.50 -41.21
N ARG A 10 -38.31 -18.68 -40.39
CA ARG A 10 -38.29 -18.33 -38.96
C ARG A 10 -37.19 -19.09 -38.21
N TYR A 11 -37.01 -20.37 -38.49
CA TYR A 11 -35.94 -21.18 -37.89
C TYR A 11 -34.54 -20.64 -38.26
N LYS A 12 -34.33 -20.31 -39.53
CA LYS A 12 -33.04 -19.74 -39.99
C LYS A 12 -32.73 -18.40 -39.31
N GLU A 13 -33.74 -17.55 -39.12
CA GLU A 13 -33.61 -16.28 -38.41
C GLU A 13 -33.22 -16.51 -36.94
N ILE A 14 -33.92 -17.41 -36.24
CA ILE A 14 -33.62 -17.76 -34.85
C ILE A 14 -32.19 -18.31 -34.73
N MET A 15 -31.78 -19.20 -35.63
CA MET A 15 -30.43 -19.75 -35.63
C MET A 15 -29.37 -18.69 -35.93
N GLY A 16 -29.66 -17.74 -36.81
CA GLY A 16 -28.79 -16.58 -37.08
C GLY A 16 -28.60 -15.70 -35.84
N LEU A 17 -29.69 -15.40 -35.13
CA LEU A 17 -29.66 -14.64 -33.88
C LEU A 17 -28.89 -15.37 -32.78
N ALA A 18 -29.14 -16.67 -32.60
CA ALA A 18 -28.44 -17.49 -31.62
C ALA A 18 -26.93 -17.55 -31.90
N ARG A 19 -26.54 -17.69 -33.18
CA ARG A 19 -25.14 -17.66 -33.59
C ARG A 19 -24.49 -16.31 -33.26
N LYS A 20 -25.15 -15.21 -33.64
CA LYS A 20 -24.64 -13.87 -33.35
C LYS A 20 -24.49 -13.63 -31.85
N ALA A 21 -25.49 -13.99 -31.06
CA ALA A 21 -25.43 -13.85 -29.60
C ALA A 21 -24.27 -14.65 -28.99
N ALA A 22 -23.99 -15.85 -29.50
CA ALA A 22 -22.86 -16.66 -29.06
C ALA A 22 -21.50 -16.04 -29.45
N GLU A 23 -21.40 -15.44 -30.65
CA GLU A 23 -20.21 -14.71 -31.09
C GLU A 23 -19.99 -13.45 -30.23
N ASP A 24 -21.04 -12.65 -30.02
CA ASP A 24 -21.02 -11.45 -29.17
C ASP A 24 -20.62 -11.77 -27.72
N LEU A 25 -21.13 -12.88 -27.16
CA LEU A 25 -20.77 -13.34 -25.82
C LEU A 25 -19.29 -13.70 -25.74
N ARG A 26 -18.77 -14.47 -26.69
CA ARG A 26 -17.34 -14.85 -26.72
C ARG A 26 -16.43 -13.62 -26.86
N ASP A 27 -16.85 -12.64 -27.65
CA ASP A 27 -16.12 -11.38 -27.80
C ASP A 27 -16.12 -10.58 -26.50
N TRP A 28 -17.25 -10.54 -25.81
CA TRP A 28 -17.37 -9.91 -24.50
C TRP A 28 -16.51 -10.63 -23.46
N GLU A 29 -16.56 -11.96 -23.38
CA GLU A 29 -15.77 -12.76 -22.44
C GLU A 29 -14.28 -12.53 -22.65
N ARG A 30 -13.80 -12.55 -23.90
CA ARG A 30 -12.39 -12.26 -24.22
C ARG A 30 -11.97 -10.88 -23.77
N LYS A 31 -12.77 -9.85 -24.06
CA LYS A 31 -12.49 -8.47 -23.61
C LYS A 31 -12.48 -8.38 -22.09
N ARG A 32 -13.41 -9.08 -21.42
CA ARG A 32 -13.54 -9.06 -19.97
C ARG A 32 -12.37 -9.74 -19.28
N ILE A 33 -11.87 -10.85 -19.83
CA ILE A 33 -10.67 -11.53 -19.33
C ILE A 33 -9.48 -10.57 -19.37
N VAL A 34 -9.21 -9.95 -20.53
CA VAL A 34 -8.09 -9.01 -20.69
C VAL A 34 -8.21 -7.82 -19.73
N GLU A 35 -9.42 -7.28 -19.54
CA GLU A 35 -9.66 -6.20 -18.59
C GLU A 35 -9.36 -6.62 -17.14
N LEU A 36 -9.80 -7.82 -16.74
CA LEU A 36 -9.58 -8.34 -15.39
C LEU A 36 -8.10 -8.66 -15.14
N GLU A 37 -7.41 -9.28 -16.10
CA GLU A 37 -5.97 -9.54 -16.02
C GLU A 37 -5.18 -8.25 -15.85
N SER A 38 -5.53 -7.20 -16.61
CA SER A 38 -4.92 -5.88 -16.47
C SER A 38 -5.14 -5.28 -15.08
N LYS A 39 -6.35 -5.38 -14.53
CA LYS A 39 -6.67 -4.90 -13.18
C LYS A 39 -5.96 -5.67 -12.08
N ILE A 40 -5.81 -6.99 -12.24
CA ILE A 40 -5.05 -7.84 -11.31
C ILE A 40 -3.59 -7.40 -11.34
N ALA A 41 -2.97 -7.32 -12.52
CA ALA A 41 -1.58 -6.88 -12.65
C ALA A 41 -1.34 -5.44 -12.14
N GLU A 42 -2.32 -4.55 -12.22
CA GLU A 42 -2.24 -3.23 -11.59
C GLU A 42 -2.36 -3.31 -10.07
N ALA A 43 -3.26 -4.13 -9.54
CA ALA A 43 -3.41 -4.34 -8.10
C ALA A 43 -2.15 -4.96 -7.48
N ASP A 44 -1.56 -5.97 -8.13
CA ASP A 44 -0.33 -6.63 -7.68
C ASP A 44 0.82 -5.61 -7.59
N ARG A 45 1.01 -4.78 -8.63
CA ARG A 45 2.02 -3.70 -8.60
C ARG A 45 1.81 -2.71 -7.47
N ARG A 46 0.55 -2.42 -7.10
CA ARG A 46 0.24 -1.54 -5.96
C ARG A 46 0.54 -2.21 -4.63
N LEU A 47 0.29 -3.50 -4.50
CA LEU A 47 0.62 -4.28 -3.31
C LEU A 47 2.13 -4.35 -3.11
N ASP A 48 2.89 -4.64 -4.16
CA ASP A 48 4.35 -4.69 -4.13
C ASP A 48 4.93 -3.34 -3.70
N ALA A 49 4.47 -2.24 -4.33
CA ALA A 49 4.92 -0.90 -3.97
C ALA A 49 4.58 -0.53 -2.51
N ALA A 50 3.42 -0.94 -2.01
CA ALA A 50 3.04 -0.72 -0.61
C ALA A 50 3.91 -1.53 0.36
N ALA A 51 4.24 -2.77 0.03
CA ALA A 51 5.11 -3.63 0.84
C ALA A 51 6.56 -3.11 0.88
N GLU A 52 7.09 -2.63 -0.24
CA GLU A 52 8.39 -1.96 -0.30
C GLU A 52 8.40 -0.70 0.56
N GLN A 53 7.36 0.13 0.46
CA GLN A 53 7.22 1.34 1.28
C GLN A 53 7.15 1.01 2.77
N GLU A 54 6.39 -0.02 3.16
CA GLU A 54 6.30 -0.48 4.55
C GLU A 54 7.68 -0.89 5.08
N THR A 55 8.40 -1.73 4.33
CA THR A 55 9.75 -2.18 4.69
C THR A 55 10.70 -0.98 4.87
N ALA A 56 10.70 -0.04 3.92
CA ALA A 56 11.54 1.16 3.98
C ALA A 56 11.23 2.04 5.21
N VAL A 57 9.95 2.18 5.57
CA VAL A 57 9.52 2.95 6.75
C VAL A 57 9.92 2.23 8.05
N GLN A 58 9.76 0.91 8.13
CA GLN A 58 10.17 0.12 9.29
C GLN A 58 11.68 0.23 9.52
N GLU A 59 12.49 0.07 8.47
CA GLU A 59 13.95 0.25 8.58
C GLU A 59 14.32 1.67 9.01
N ARG A 60 13.62 2.68 8.48
CA ARG A 60 13.86 4.08 8.85
C ARG A 60 13.54 4.32 10.32
N ALA A 61 12.44 3.78 10.82
CA ALA A 61 12.07 3.87 12.23
C ALA A 61 13.10 3.18 13.13
N LEU A 62 13.57 1.99 12.74
CA LEU A 62 14.65 1.27 13.43
C LEU A 62 15.94 2.08 13.51
N ARG A 63 16.34 2.74 12.42
CA ARG A 63 17.53 3.60 12.40
C ARG A 63 17.41 4.76 13.39
N TRP A 64 16.26 5.44 13.42
CA TRP A 64 16.01 6.52 14.38
C TRP A 64 16.04 6.03 15.82
N TRP A 65 15.46 4.86 16.09
CA TRP A 65 15.49 4.25 17.41
C TRP A 65 16.91 3.98 17.89
N ARG A 66 17.74 3.33 17.06
CA ARG A 66 19.16 3.09 17.38
C ARG A 66 19.92 4.38 17.64
N MET A 67 19.73 5.40 16.80
CA MET A 67 20.35 6.71 17.03
C MET A 67 19.93 7.34 18.36
N ALA A 68 18.67 7.18 18.77
CA ALA A 68 18.20 7.68 20.06
C ALA A 68 18.83 6.90 21.22
N CYS A 69 18.93 5.57 21.12
CA CYS A 69 19.64 4.74 22.09
C CYS A 69 21.11 5.16 22.22
N ASP A 70 21.84 5.28 21.11
CA ASP A 70 23.26 5.67 21.10
C ASP A 70 23.50 7.07 21.70
N ASN A 71 22.53 7.97 21.54
CA ASN A 71 22.57 9.31 22.12
C ASN A 71 22.45 9.25 23.65
N VAL A 72 21.50 8.44 24.13
CA VAL A 72 21.20 8.27 25.55
C VAL A 72 22.22 7.38 26.27
N ASP A 73 22.86 6.43 25.60
CA ASP A 73 23.87 5.51 26.17
C ASP A 73 25.07 6.25 26.81
N ARG A 74 25.28 7.52 26.42
CA ARG A 74 26.24 8.43 27.06
C ARG A 74 25.89 8.79 28.50
N LEU A 75 24.65 8.56 28.92
CA LEU A 75 24.12 8.84 30.24
C LEU A 75 24.07 7.52 31.02
N SER A 76 25.08 7.26 31.85
CA SER A 76 25.25 6.00 32.60
C SER A 76 24.12 5.64 33.58
N TRP A 77 23.19 6.55 33.83
CA TRP A 77 22.06 6.36 34.74
C TRP A 77 20.73 6.11 34.01
N LEU A 78 20.70 6.21 32.68
CA LEU A 78 19.49 6.08 31.88
C LEU A 78 19.61 4.86 30.95
N GLU A 79 18.82 3.84 31.23
CA GLU A 79 18.73 2.66 30.36
C GLU A 79 17.69 2.92 29.25
N PRO A 80 18.04 2.69 27.97
CA PRO A 80 17.08 2.76 26.89
C PRO A 80 15.96 1.72 27.09
N GLY A 81 14.71 2.11 26.83
CA GLY A 81 13.57 1.20 26.88
C GLY A 81 13.57 0.15 25.76
N GLU A 82 12.47 -0.58 25.64
CA GLU A 82 12.27 -1.52 24.53
C GLU A 82 12.04 -0.79 23.20
N GLN A 83 12.40 -1.47 22.09
CA GLN A 83 12.11 -0.98 20.75
C GLN A 83 10.59 -0.82 20.56
N PRO A 84 10.12 0.32 20.01
CA PRO A 84 8.70 0.55 19.80
C PRO A 84 8.11 -0.48 18.83
N SER A 85 6.93 -0.99 19.19
CA SER A 85 6.13 -1.86 18.32
C SER A 85 5.40 -1.06 17.24
N PRO A 86 5.14 -1.64 16.06
CA PRO A 86 4.34 -1.00 15.02
C PRO A 86 2.92 -0.64 15.50
N ILE A 87 2.42 0.52 15.07
CA ILE A 87 1.06 0.96 15.37
C ILE A 87 0.18 0.65 14.17
N ASN A 88 -0.66 -0.39 14.28
CA ASN A 88 -1.53 -0.85 13.18
C ASN A 88 -2.61 0.16 12.76
N SER A 89 -2.91 1.15 13.61
CA SER A 89 -3.87 2.22 13.30
C SER A 89 -3.22 3.44 12.63
N ALA A 90 -1.90 3.43 12.41
CA ALA A 90 -1.21 4.53 11.75
C ALA A 90 -1.66 4.63 10.29
N ARG A 91 -1.86 5.86 9.80
CA ARG A 91 -2.29 6.05 8.42
C ARG A 91 -1.10 6.22 7.49
N GLY A 92 -1.01 5.37 6.48
CA GLY A 92 0.11 5.38 5.53
C GLY A 92 0.25 6.68 4.72
N ASP A 93 -0.85 7.41 4.50
CA ASP A 93 -0.85 8.71 3.82
C ASP A 93 -0.22 9.83 4.66
N GLN A 94 -0.02 9.62 5.97
CA GLN A 94 0.56 10.59 6.90
C GLN A 94 2.01 10.29 7.28
N VAL A 95 2.69 9.38 6.58
CA VAL A 95 4.08 8.97 6.87
C VAL A 95 5.03 10.16 6.99
N ASP A 96 4.94 11.13 6.08
CA ASP A 96 5.82 12.31 6.12
C ASP A 96 5.57 13.16 7.37
N HIS A 97 4.31 13.32 7.78
CA HIS A 97 3.98 14.01 9.02
C HIS A 97 4.58 13.29 10.23
N TYR A 98 4.46 11.96 10.30
CA TYR A 98 5.05 11.19 11.40
C TYR A 98 6.58 11.33 11.43
N VAL A 99 7.22 11.33 10.28
CA VAL A 99 8.66 11.54 10.14
C VAL A 99 9.09 12.93 10.63
N ASP A 100 8.33 13.97 10.34
CA ASP A 100 8.64 15.34 10.80
C ASP A 100 8.45 15.50 12.31
N GLY A 101 7.44 14.85 12.87
CA GLY A 101 7.27 14.72 14.31
C GLY A 101 8.48 14.03 14.95
N LEU A 102 8.95 12.93 14.35
CA LEU A 102 10.09 12.17 14.84
C LEU A 102 11.40 12.99 14.79
N ARG A 103 11.64 13.72 13.69
CA ARG A 103 12.80 14.63 13.58
C ARG A 103 12.81 15.69 14.68
N SER A 104 11.65 16.28 14.94
CA SER A 104 11.50 17.30 15.97
C SER A 104 11.73 16.72 17.37
N ALA A 105 11.16 15.56 17.66
CA ALA A 105 11.37 14.85 18.92
C ALA A 105 12.85 14.47 19.13
N TYR A 106 13.53 13.95 18.10
CA TYR A 106 14.94 13.59 18.19
C TYR A 106 15.86 14.80 18.40
N ARG A 107 15.57 15.93 17.75
CA ARG A 107 16.30 17.18 18.01
C ARG A 107 16.16 17.61 19.46
N ASN A 108 14.93 17.60 19.99
CA ASN A 108 14.67 17.94 21.40
C ASN A 108 15.40 16.98 22.36
N LEU A 109 15.42 15.68 22.06
CA LEU A 109 16.19 14.69 22.83
C LEU A 109 17.68 15.03 22.83
N THR A 110 18.25 15.31 21.66
CA THR A 110 19.67 15.64 21.51
C THR A 110 20.04 16.89 22.30
N GLU A 111 19.22 17.93 22.24
CA GLU A 111 19.41 19.16 23.02
C GLU A 111 19.32 18.91 24.52
N ALA A 112 18.37 18.10 24.97
CA ALA A 112 18.22 17.74 26.38
C ALA A 112 19.43 16.96 26.91
N VAL A 113 19.89 15.94 26.16
CA VAL A 113 21.09 15.16 26.51
C VAL A 113 22.33 16.05 26.56
N ALA A 114 22.50 16.95 25.59
CA ALA A 114 23.61 17.90 25.58
C ALA A 114 23.61 18.83 26.82
N ASN A 115 22.44 19.37 27.18
CA ASN A 115 22.28 20.23 28.35
C ASN A 115 22.58 19.49 29.68
N LEU A 116 22.18 18.22 29.78
CA LEU A 116 22.46 17.37 30.93
C LEU A 116 23.96 17.02 31.02
N GLY A 117 24.59 16.68 29.89
CA GLY A 117 26.02 16.37 29.83
C GLY A 117 26.93 17.58 30.11
N TRP A 118 26.47 18.81 29.87
CA TRP A 118 27.15 20.03 30.30
C TRP A 118 27.04 20.28 31.79
N ARG A 119 25.88 19.98 32.40
CA ARG A 119 25.67 20.14 33.85
C ARG A 119 26.40 19.08 34.68
N ALA A 120 26.59 17.87 34.15
CA ALA A 120 27.34 16.80 34.83
C ALA A 120 28.87 17.05 34.91
N ARG A 121 29.40 18.06 34.19
CA ARG A 121 30.83 18.44 34.19
C ARG A 121 31.17 19.59 35.15
N ARG A 122 30.21 20.09 35.94
CA ARG A 122 30.38 21.17 36.92
C ARG A 122 30.16 20.65 38.32
#